data_AF-A0A536JS20-F1
#
_entry.id   AF-A0A536JS20-F1
#
_cell.length_a   1.000
_cell.length_b   1.000
_cell.length_c   1.000
_cell.angle_alpha   90.00
_cell.angle_beta   90.00
_cell.angle_gamma   90.00
#
_symmetry.space_group_name_H-M   'P 1'
#
loop_
_entity.id
_entity.type
_entity.pdbx_description
1 polymer ?
#
loop_
_entity_poly.entity_id
_entity_poly.type
_entity_poly.pdbx_seq_one_letter_code
_entity_poly.pdbx_strand_id
1 'polypeptide(L)'
;EPWLSKAKARSDGVVLVSSKEYPDLIMDSFAFRKDFVDKYPATVKEFMKAYYDAFDWFQKNTAEGLGIVGKATSETADDVKADLETLTLFDLKKGKEIMGTKSAPGKINDNVKAAGDFWKAQGKIDSPVKPADAVNADFINSL
;
A
#
# COMPACT_ATOMS: atom_id res chain seq x y z
N GLU A 1 0.42 13.67 -1.93
CA GLU A 1 0.61 14.67 -3.01
C GLU A 1 -0.66 14.74 -3.87
N PRO A 2 -0.84 15.66 -4.83
CA PRO A 2 -0.01 16.85 -5.10
C PRO A 2 -0.37 18.05 -4.21
N TRP A 3 -1.35 17.93 -3.31
CA TRP A 3 -1.90 19.08 -2.57
C TRP A 3 -0.90 19.73 -1.60
N LEU A 4 0.01 18.96 -0.99
CA LEU A 4 1.06 19.50 -0.14
C LEU A 4 2.09 20.29 -0.96
N SER A 5 2.51 19.77 -2.12
CA SER A 5 3.39 20.50 -3.05
C SER A 5 2.74 21.79 -3.57
N LYS A 6 1.46 21.73 -3.94
CA LYS A 6 0.69 22.92 -4.34
C LYS A 6 0.60 23.96 -3.22
N ALA A 7 0.48 23.55 -1.96
CA ALA A 7 0.50 24.46 -0.83
C ALA A 7 1.87 25.14 -0.66
N LYS A 8 2.98 24.38 -0.72
CA LYS A 8 4.35 24.93 -0.62
C LYS A 8 4.71 25.92 -1.74
N ALA A 9 4.11 25.75 -2.92
CA ALA A 9 4.36 26.64 -4.07
C ALA A 9 3.72 28.03 -3.92
N ARG A 10 2.79 28.20 -2.98
CA ARG A 10 2.15 29.49 -2.72
C ARG A 10 3.00 30.32 -1.76
N SER A 11 3.05 31.63 -1.98
CA SER A 11 3.75 32.57 -1.08
C SER A 11 3.14 32.65 0.33
N ASP A 12 1.87 32.29 0.48
CA ASP A 12 1.12 32.29 1.73
C ASP A 12 0.88 30.87 2.29
N GLY A 13 1.43 29.84 1.66
CA GLY A 13 1.20 28.44 2.03
C GLY A 13 2.20 27.93 3.07
N VAL A 14 1.69 27.27 4.11
CA VAL A 14 2.51 26.63 5.16
C VAL A 14 2.07 25.19 5.35
N VAL A 15 3.01 24.25 5.27
CA VAL A 15 2.78 22.84 5.64
C VAL A 15 3.07 22.69 7.12
N LEU A 16 2.02 22.46 7.92
CA LEU A 16 2.14 22.29 9.37
C LEU A 16 2.54 20.86 9.77
N VAL A 17 2.10 19.88 8.98
CA VAL A 17 2.32 18.46 9.24
C VAL A 17 2.40 17.73 7.90
N SER A 18 3.24 16.71 7.84
CA SER A 18 3.35 15.82 6.69
C SER A 18 3.33 14.37 7.16
N SER A 19 2.70 13.48 6.39
CA SER A 19 2.78 12.04 6.63
C SER A 19 4.21 11.50 6.58
N LYS A 20 5.16 12.26 6.03
CA LYS A 20 6.61 11.95 6.12
C LYS A 20 7.10 11.80 7.57
N GLU A 21 6.46 12.47 8.53
CA GLU A 21 6.79 12.38 9.96
C GLU A 21 6.17 11.14 10.63
N TYR A 22 5.26 10.46 9.94
CA TYR A 22 4.51 9.30 10.44
C TYR A 22 4.67 8.12 9.47
N PRO A 23 5.89 7.57 9.33
CA PRO A 23 6.13 6.44 8.45
C PRO A 23 5.23 5.26 8.85
N ASP A 24 4.82 4.49 7.84
CA ASP A 24 3.96 3.32 7.99
C ASP A 24 2.56 3.58 8.55
N LEU A 25 2.14 4.83 8.78
CA LEU A 25 0.79 5.16 9.25
C LEU A 25 -0.27 4.90 8.16
N ILE A 26 0.06 5.19 6.91
CA ILE A 26 -0.80 5.04 5.74
C ILE A 26 -0.13 4.03 4.83
N MET A 27 -0.82 2.93 4.52
CA MET A 27 -0.31 1.86 3.67
C MET A 27 -1.38 1.49 2.65
N ASP A 28 -0.98 1.45 1.39
CA ASP A 28 -1.78 0.87 0.33
C ASP A 28 -1.59 -0.66 0.31
N SER A 29 -2.66 -1.39 0.02
CA SER A 29 -2.66 -2.84 0.02
C SER A 29 -3.57 -3.39 -1.07
N PHE A 30 -3.25 -4.57 -1.58
CA PHE A 30 -4.17 -5.31 -2.43
C PHE A 30 -5.22 -6.02 -1.57
N ALA A 31 -6.49 -5.74 -1.84
CA ALA A 31 -7.61 -6.39 -1.20
C ALA A 31 -8.35 -7.28 -2.20
N PHE A 32 -8.67 -8.49 -1.76
CA PHE A 32 -9.52 -9.42 -2.49
C PHE A 32 -10.79 -9.64 -1.68
N ARG A 33 -11.91 -9.83 -2.37
CA ARG A 33 -13.13 -10.27 -1.69
C ARG A 33 -12.91 -11.63 -1.07
N LYS A 34 -13.39 -11.83 0.15
CA LYS A 34 -13.24 -13.09 0.89
C LYS A 34 -13.75 -14.31 0.10
N ASP A 35 -14.93 -14.20 -0.52
CA ASP A 35 -15.52 -15.28 -1.31
C ASP A 35 -14.67 -15.66 -2.54
N PHE A 36 -13.99 -14.68 -3.14
CA PHE A 36 -13.03 -14.92 -4.22
C PHE A 36 -11.79 -15.65 -3.71
N VAL A 37 -11.23 -15.24 -2.57
CA VAL A 37 -10.06 -15.89 -1.94
C VAL A 37 -10.37 -17.33 -1.58
N ASP A 38 -11.52 -17.59 -0.96
CA ASP A 38 -11.93 -18.93 -0.54
C ASP A 38 -12.15 -19.85 -1.75
N LYS A 39 -12.69 -19.31 -2.86
CA LYS A 39 -12.97 -20.08 -4.08
C LYS A 39 -11.74 -20.26 -4.99
N TYR A 40 -10.84 -19.29 -5.03
CA TYR A 40 -9.70 -19.24 -5.96
C TYR A 40 -8.36 -18.93 -5.26
N PRO A 41 -7.96 -19.67 -4.20
CA PRO A 41 -6.75 -19.35 -3.45
C PRO A 41 -5.48 -19.46 -4.30
N ALA A 42 -5.43 -20.42 -5.24
CA ALA A 42 -4.30 -20.55 -6.16
C ALA A 42 -4.15 -19.30 -7.06
N THR A 43 -5.25 -18.73 -7.53
CA THR A 43 -5.23 -17.51 -8.36
C THR A 43 -4.72 -16.31 -7.57
N VAL A 44 -5.10 -16.17 -6.31
CA VAL A 44 -4.58 -15.10 -5.43
C VAL A 44 -3.08 -15.28 -5.21
N LYS A 45 -2.60 -16.51 -5.00
CA LYS A 45 -1.17 -16.81 -4.89
C LYS A 45 -0.41 -16.43 -6.17
N GLU A 46 -0.91 -16.83 -7.34
CA GLU A 46 -0.28 -16.49 -8.62
C GLU A 46 -0.30 -14.98 -8.90
N PHE A 47 -1.36 -14.26 -8.50
CA PHE A 47 -1.36 -12.80 -8.54
C PHE A 47 -0.22 -12.21 -7.71
N MET A 48 -0.05 -12.67 -6.47
CA MET A 48 1.03 -12.17 -5.60
C MET A 48 2.40 -12.43 -6.21
N LYS A 49 2.61 -13.61 -6.80
CA LYS A 49 3.85 -13.92 -7.53
C LYS A 49 4.05 -12.98 -8.72
N ALA A 50 3.03 -12.81 -9.57
CA ALA A 50 3.10 -11.94 -10.74
C ALA A 50 3.36 -10.47 -10.37
N TYR A 51 2.81 -10.00 -9.24
CA TYR A 51 3.11 -8.66 -8.72
C TYR A 51 4.60 -8.50 -8.40
N TYR A 52 5.21 -9.47 -7.71
CA TYR A 52 6.64 -9.40 -7.38
C TYR A 52 7.55 -9.62 -8.58
N ASP A 53 7.15 -10.46 -9.55
CA ASP A 53 7.84 -10.56 -10.85
C ASP A 53 7.83 -9.20 -11.58
N ALA A 54 6.67 -8.50 -11.56
CA ALA A 54 6.54 -7.16 -12.13
C ALA A 54 7.35 -6.12 -11.35
N PHE A 55 7.40 -6.20 -10.02
CA PHE A 55 8.24 -5.33 -9.18
C PHE A 55 9.71 -5.50 -9.57
N ASP A 56 10.22 -6.74 -9.60
CA ASP A 56 11.60 -7.03 -9.95
C ASP A 56 11.95 -6.58 -11.36
N TRP A 57 11.03 -6.76 -12.31
CA TRP A 57 11.18 -6.25 -13.67
C TRP A 57 11.22 -4.72 -13.68
N PHE A 58 10.33 -4.04 -12.95
CA PHE A 58 10.28 -2.58 -12.86
C PHE A 58 11.58 -2.00 -12.28
N GLN A 59 12.15 -2.64 -11.24
CA GLN A 59 13.43 -2.22 -10.67
C GLN A 59 14.59 -2.32 -11.69
N LYS A 60 14.53 -3.30 -12.61
CA LYS A 60 15.56 -3.49 -13.65
C LYS A 60 15.32 -2.64 -14.91
N ASN A 61 14.09 -2.18 -15.13
CA ASN A 61 13.66 -1.49 -16.34
C ASN A 61 12.96 -0.16 -16.01
N THR A 62 13.47 0.58 -15.01
CA THR A 62 12.78 1.72 -14.41
C THR A 62 12.34 2.76 -15.43
N ALA A 63 13.17 3.11 -16.41
CA ALA A 63 12.80 4.10 -17.42
C ALA A 63 11.57 3.68 -18.25
N GLU A 64 11.52 2.42 -18.69
CA GLU A 64 10.36 1.87 -19.40
C GLU A 64 9.15 1.73 -18.46
N GLY A 65 9.38 1.22 -17.25
CA GLY A 65 8.35 1.04 -16.23
C GLY A 65 7.65 2.34 -15.87
N LEU A 66 8.40 3.44 -15.69
CA LEU A 66 7.83 4.77 -15.42
C LEU A 66 6.88 5.22 -16.54
N GLY A 67 7.22 4.94 -17.81
CA GLY A 67 6.34 5.23 -18.94
C GLY A 67 5.07 4.38 -18.96
N ILE A 68 5.16 3.09 -18.59
CA ILE A 68 4.00 2.20 -18.47
C ILE A 68 3.05 2.69 -17.38
N VAL A 69 3.60 3.01 -16.20
CA VAL A 69 2.82 3.52 -15.06
C VAL A 69 2.18 4.85 -15.42
N GLY A 70 2.94 5.81 -15.97
CA GLY A 70 2.43 7.12 -16.36
C GLY A 70 1.27 7.04 -17.35
N LYS A 71 1.36 6.14 -18.34
CA LYS A 71 0.24 5.90 -19.27
C LYS A 71 -1.01 5.37 -18.55
N ALA A 72 -0.84 4.50 -17.55
CA ALA A 72 -1.96 3.93 -16.80
C ALA A 72 -2.60 4.94 -15.83
N THR A 73 -1.80 5.86 -15.26
CA THR A 73 -2.26 6.89 -14.31
C THR A 73 -2.60 8.23 -14.97
N SER A 74 -2.38 8.35 -16.29
CA SER A 74 -2.52 9.62 -17.05
C SER A 74 -1.55 10.71 -16.57
N GLU A 75 -0.33 10.30 -16.21
CA GLU A 75 0.78 11.14 -15.74
C GLU A 75 1.98 11.03 -16.69
N THR A 76 2.91 11.98 -16.60
CA THR A 76 4.19 11.83 -17.30
C THR A 76 5.11 10.88 -16.53
N ALA A 77 6.10 10.28 -17.21
CA ALA A 77 7.09 9.43 -16.55
C ALA A 77 7.88 10.18 -15.45
N ASP A 78 8.10 11.49 -15.64
CA ASP A 78 8.78 12.34 -14.66
C ASP A 78 7.91 12.60 -13.43
N ASP A 79 6.59 12.79 -13.61
CA ASP A 79 5.65 12.94 -12.49
C ASP A 79 5.59 11.66 -11.66
N VAL A 80 5.46 10.49 -12.31
CA VAL A 80 5.48 9.19 -11.62
C VAL A 80 6.79 9.01 -10.85
N LYS A 81 7.92 9.37 -11.45
CA LYS A 81 9.22 9.30 -10.79
C LYS A 81 9.25 10.18 -9.53
N ALA A 82 8.75 11.42 -9.62
CA ALA A 82 8.67 12.33 -8.48
C ALA A 82 7.77 11.78 -7.37
N ASP A 83 6.65 11.15 -7.70
CA ASP A 83 5.78 10.52 -6.72
C ASP A 83 6.46 9.34 -6.01
N LEU A 84 7.21 8.51 -6.75
CA LEU A 84 8.01 7.41 -6.20
C LEU A 84 9.17 7.86 -5.30
N GLU A 85 9.55 9.15 -5.30
CA GLU A 85 10.47 9.71 -4.31
C GLU A 85 9.79 10.02 -2.97
N THR A 86 8.45 10.09 -2.96
CA THR A 86 7.64 10.43 -1.77
C THR A 86 6.97 9.23 -1.11
N LEU A 87 6.91 8.10 -1.80
CA LEU A 87 6.34 6.84 -1.30
C LEU A 87 7.34 5.70 -1.43
N THR A 88 7.11 4.61 -0.71
CA THR A 88 7.95 3.42 -0.79
C THR A 88 7.13 2.26 -1.34
N LEU A 89 7.51 1.75 -2.51
CA LEU A 89 7.02 0.45 -2.98
C LEU A 89 7.78 -0.64 -2.23
N PHE A 90 7.06 -1.49 -1.52
CA PHE A 90 7.68 -2.56 -0.73
C PHE A 90 8.16 -3.70 -1.64
N ASP A 91 9.44 -4.03 -1.52
CA ASP A 91 9.96 -5.29 -2.04
C ASP A 91 9.36 -6.49 -1.29
N LEU A 92 9.64 -7.72 -1.75
CA LEU A 92 9.08 -8.93 -1.13
C LEU A 92 9.50 -9.08 0.34
N LYS A 93 10.74 -8.71 0.68
CA LYS A 93 11.27 -8.83 2.04
C LYS A 93 10.51 -7.91 2.99
N LYS A 94 10.39 -6.63 2.65
CA LYS A 94 9.66 -5.63 3.42
C LYS A 94 8.17 -5.94 3.44
N GLY A 95 7.60 -6.41 2.33
CA GLY A 95 6.21 -6.88 2.28
C GLY A 95 5.94 -7.99 3.30
N LYS A 96 6.82 -9.01 3.38
CA LYS A 96 6.71 -10.07 4.40
C LYS A 96 6.84 -9.53 5.82
N GLU A 97 7.73 -8.57 6.07
CA GLU A 97 7.86 -7.91 7.38
C GLU A 97 6.59 -7.14 7.77
N ILE A 98 6.03 -6.35 6.84
CA ILE A 98 4.81 -5.57 7.07
C ILE A 98 3.60 -6.48 7.33
N MET A 99 3.51 -7.62 6.63
CA MET A 99 2.43 -8.59 6.79
C MET A 99 2.61 -9.45 8.05
N GLY A 100 3.85 -9.79 8.40
CA GLY A 100 4.19 -10.69 9.50
C GLY A 100 3.66 -12.11 9.28
N THR A 101 3.25 -12.77 10.35
CA THR A 101 2.63 -14.11 10.31
C THR A 101 1.38 -14.16 11.19
N LYS A 102 0.63 -15.27 11.14
CA LYS A 102 -0.52 -15.46 12.03
C LYS A 102 -0.15 -15.44 13.52
N SER A 103 1.02 -15.98 13.89
CA SER A 103 1.49 -16.02 15.27
C SER A 103 2.26 -14.77 15.71
N ALA A 104 2.79 -14.01 14.75
CA ALA A 104 3.46 -12.73 14.97
C ALA A 104 2.97 -11.70 13.93
N PRO A 105 1.78 -11.10 14.14
CA PRO A 105 1.17 -10.18 13.17
C PRO A 105 2.08 -8.97 12.90
N GLY A 106 2.25 -8.64 11.62
CA GLY A 106 3.05 -7.48 11.20
C GLY A 106 2.28 -6.16 11.30
N LYS A 107 2.98 -5.07 10.98
CA LYS A 107 2.50 -3.68 11.14
C LYS A 107 1.15 -3.40 10.48
N ILE A 108 0.83 -4.07 9.37
CA ILE A 108 -0.46 -3.90 8.69
C ILE A 108 -1.67 -4.17 9.61
N ASN A 109 -1.52 -5.04 10.61
CA ASN A 109 -2.59 -5.33 11.56
C ASN A 109 -2.87 -4.15 12.50
N ASP A 110 -1.81 -3.42 12.91
CA ASP A 110 -1.96 -2.18 13.67
C ASP A 110 -2.72 -1.15 12.84
N ASN A 111 -2.42 -1.06 11.54
CA ASN A 111 -3.06 -0.09 10.65
C ASN A 111 -4.54 -0.39 10.46
N VAL A 112 -4.90 -1.67 10.25
CA VAL A 112 -6.32 -2.09 10.19
C VAL A 112 -7.03 -1.75 11.49
N LYS A 113 -6.41 -2.01 12.65
CA LYS A 113 -6.99 -1.67 13.95
C LYS A 113 -7.16 -0.16 14.10
N ALA A 114 -6.13 0.63 13.81
CA ALA A 114 -6.15 2.07 13.94
C ALA A 114 -7.23 2.70 13.04
N ALA A 115 -7.36 2.24 11.80
CA ALA A 115 -8.39 2.69 10.89
C ALA A 115 -9.81 2.34 11.38
N GLY A 116 -10.01 1.09 11.85
CA GLY A 116 -11.28 0.66 12.42
C GLY A 116 -11.68 1.45 13.66
N ASP A 117 -10.76 1.64 14.59
CA ASP A 117 -10.99 2.42 15.81
C ASP A 117 -11.31 3.88 15.48
N PHE A 118 -10.57 4.48 14.54
CA PHE A 118 -10.81 5.84 14.07
C PHE A 118 -12.22 5.98 13.48
N TRP A 119 -12.61 5.12 12.53
CA TRP A 119 -13.94 5.20 11.92
C TRP A 119 -15.07 4.97 12.91
N LYS A 120 -14.88 4.09 13.89
CA LYS A 120 -15.84 3.91 14.98
C LYS A 120 -15.96 5.18 15.84
N ALA A 121 -14.83 5.79 16.20
CA ALA A 121 -14.82 7.05 16.96
C ALA A 121 -15.49 8.20 16.18
N GLN A 122 -15.40 8.19 14.85
CA GLN A 122 -16.10 9.13 13.96
C GLN A 122 -17.58 8.78 13.71
N GLY A 123 -18.11 7.71 14.33
CA GLY A 123 -19.49 7.26 14.14
C GLY A 123 -19.79 6.79 12.71
N LYS A 124 -18.79 6.36 11.95
CA LYS A 124 -18.94 5.89 10.56
C LYS A 124 -19.22 4.40 10.46
N ILE A 125 -18.90 3.64 11.50
CA ILE A 125 -19.16 2.21 11.62
C ILE A 125 -19.57 1.87 13.05
N ASP A 126 -20.42 0.86 13.22
CA ASP A 126 -20.86 0.41 14.55
C ASP A 126 -19.79 -0.43 15.27
N SER A 127 -19.05 -1.22 14.49
CA SER A 127 -18.01 -2.13 14.98
C SER A 127 -16.82 -2.19 14.02
N PRO A 128 -15.58 -2.13 14.52
CA PRO A 128 -14.39 -2.26 13.69
C PRO A 128 -14.22 -3.71 13.23
N VAL A 129 -13.65 -3.88 12.04
CA VAL A 129 -13.17 -5.20 11.58
C VAL A 129 -11.99 -5.63 12.44
N LYS A 130 -11.92 -6.93 12.80
CA LYS A 130 -10.73 -7.45 13.47
C LYS A 130 -9.60 -7.58 12.45
N PRO A 131 -8.36 -7.19 12.77
CA PRO A 131 -7.24 -7.33 11.84
C PRO A 131 -7.08 -8.74 11.26
N ALA A 132 -7.25 -9.77 12.09
CA ALA A 132 -7.16 -11.17 11.66
C ALA A 132 -8.22 -11.60 10.63
N ASP A 133 -9.34 -10.86 10.51
CA ASP A 133 -10.39 -11.12 9.52
C ASP A 133 -10.11 -10.40 8.18
N ALA A 134 -9.24 -9.39 8.18
CA ALA A 134 -8.90 -8.57 7.02
C ALA A 134 -7.52 -8.89 6.43
N VAL A 135 -6.58 -9.36 7.25
CA VAL A 135 -5.19 -9.60 6.87
C VAL A 135 -4.93 -11.09 6.75
N ASN A 136 -4.51 -11.53 5.56
CA ASN A 136 -4.05 -12.90 5.34
C ASN A 136 -2.59 -12.91 4.86
N ALA A 137 -1.67 -13.13 5.79
CA ALA A 137 -0.23 -13.15 5.52
C ALA A 137 0.25 -14.46 4.84
N ASP A 138 -0.59 -15.48 4.73
CA ASP A 138 -0.13 -16.78 4.19
C ASP A 138 0.25 -16.68 2.71
N PHE A 139 -0.48 -15.87 1.93
CA PHE A 139 -0.23 -15.73 0.50
C PHE A 139 1.17 -15.20 0.20
N ILE A 140 1.55 -14.08 0.80
CA ILE A 140 2.89 -13.49 0.60
C ILE A 140 4.00 -14.35 1.20
N ASN A 141 3.76 -15.01 2.34
CA ASN A 141 4.75 -15.87 2.98
C ASN A 141 4.97 -17.19 2.23
N SER A 142 4.06 -17.54 1.32
CA SER A 142 4.17 -18.72 0.44
C SER A 142 4.98 -18.48 -0.84
N LEU A 143 5.45 -17.25 -1.06
CA LEU A 143 6.34 -16.86 -2.15
C LEU A 143 7.82 -17.03 -1.78
#